data_AF-A0A101GCK9-F1
#
_entry.id   AF-A0A101GCK9-F1
#
_cell.length_a   1.000
_cell.length_b   1.000
_cell.length_c   1.000
_cell.angle_alpha   90.00
_cell.angle_beta   90.00
_cell.angle_gamma   90.00
#
_symmetry.space_group_name_H-M   'P 1'
#
loop_
_entity.id
_entity.type
_entity.pdbx_description
1 polymer ?
#
loop_
_entity_poly.entity_id
_entity_poly.type
_entity_poly.pdbx_seq_one_letter_code
_entity_poly.pdbx_strand_id
1 'polypeptide(L)' 'MRKIDFKKELKHLYNPPKEVVLVDVPEMNFLMIDGTGDPNTSPEYKDIWKWTAMIMQPECVTEELF' A
#
# COMPACT_ATOMS: atom_id res chain seq x y z
N MET A 1 6.04 14.09 -17.09
CA MET A 1 6.59 13.48 -15.87
C MET A 1 6.99 12.05 -16.16
N ARG A 2 8.09 11.55 -15.58
CA ARG A 2 8.49 10.14 -15.69
C ARG A 2 7.59 9.30 -14.78
N LYS A 3 6.99 8.23 -15.30
CA LYS A 3 6.26 7.24 -14.49
C LYS A 3 7.30 6.41 -13.74
N ILE A 4 7.26 6.43 -12.41
CA ILE A 4 8.15 5.64 -11.54
C ILE A 4 7.37 4.39 -11.14
N ASP A 5 7.98 3.21 -11.30
CA ASP A 5 7.36 1.92 -10.98
C ASP A 5 8.23 1.17 -9.97
N PHE A 6 7.96 1.42 -8.69
CA PHE A 6 8.75 0.86 -7.59
C PHE A 6 8.74 -0.68 -7.56
N LYS A 7 7.70 -1.35 -8.08
CA LYS A 7 7.66 -2.81 -8.15
C LYS A 7 8.67 -3.36 -9.15
N LYS A 8 8.94 -2.61 -10.23
CA LYS A 8 9.96 -2.96 -11.22
C LYS A 8 11.36 -2.52 -10.78
N GLU A 9 11.48 -1.30 -10.26
CA GLU A 9 12.77 -0.71 -9.87
C GLU A 9 13.34 -1.36 -8.60
N LEU A 10 12.49 -1.73 -7.64
CA LEU A 10 12.87 -2.36 -6.35
C LEU A 10 12.32 -3.78 -6.22
N LYS A 11 12.44 -4.59 -7.29
CA LYS A 11 11.86 -5.94 -7.36
C LYS A 11 12.22 -6.85 -6.18
N HIS A 12 13.42 -6.71 -5.62
CA HIS A 12 13.87 -7.51 -4.46
C HIS A 12 13.07 -7.24 -3.18
N LEU A 13 12.43 -6.07 -3.05
CA LEU A 13 11.56 -5.74 -1.91
C LEU A 13 10.12 -6.21 -2.11
N TYR A 14 9.63 -6.21 -3.36
CA TYR A 14 8.22 -6.51 -3.67
C TYR A 14 7.97 -7.93 -4.21
N ASN A 15 9.03 -8.65 -4.61
CA ASN A 15 8.95 -10.02 -5.11
C ASN A 15 10.05 -10.89 -4.46
N PRO A 16 9.92 -11.19 -3.15
CA PRO A 16 10.91 -11.97 -2.42
C PRO A 16 10.91 -13.45 -2.83
N PRO A 17 12.04 -14.16 -2.66
CA PRO A 17 12.09 -15.61 -2.79
C PRO A 17 11.37 -16.31 -1.63
N LYS A 18 11.12 -17.62 -1.75
CA LYS A 18 10.52 -18.42 -0.67
C LYS A 18 11.46 -18.65 0.52
N GLU A 19 12.74 -18.40 0.30
CA GLU A 19 13.82 -18.59 1.26
C GLU A 19 14.02 -17.31 2.07
N VAL A 20 14.48 -17.45 3.31
CA VAL A 20 14.78 -16.28 4.15
C VAL A 20 16.03 -15.59 3.59
N VAL A 21 15.89 -14.31 3.24
CA VAL A 21 16.97 -13.49 2.69
C VAL A 21 17.06 -12.17 3.44
N LEU A 22 18.28 -11.67 3.63
CA LEU A 22 18.51 -10.32 4.14
C LEU A 22 18.33 -9.32 2.99
N VAL A 23 17.59 -8.24 3.26
CA VAL A 23 17.35 -7.17 2.29
C VAL A 23 17.57 -5.82 2.96
N ASP A 24 18.23 -4.91 2.24
CA ASP A 24 18.42 -3.53 2.68
C ASP A 24 17.29 -2.67 2.12
N VAL A 25 16.51 -2.05 3.01
CA VAL A 25 15.40 -1.17 2.64
C VAL A 25 15.90 0.27 2.68
N PRO A 26 15.92 1.00 1.55
CA PRO A 26 16.33 2.40 1.53
C PRO A 26 15.27 3.28 2.20
N GLU A 27 15.66 4.50 2.60
CA GLU A 27 14.70 5.50 3.07
C GLU A 27 13.70 5.84 1.95
N MET A 28 12.40 5.84 2.29
CA MET A 28 11.31 6.02 1.34
C MET A 28 10.21 6.90 1.95
N ASN A 29 9.51 7.62 1.09
CA ASN A 29 8.39 8.46 1.50
C ASN A 29 7.10 7.63 1.46
N PHE A 30 6.41 7.58 2.60
CA PHE A 30 5.12 6.92 2.73
C PHE A 30 4.08 7.88 3.30
N LEU A 31 2.86 7.76 2.80
CA LEU A 31 1.69 8.30 3.48
C LEU A 31 1.22 7.24 4.47
N MET A 32 1.20 7.58 5.75
CA MET A 32 0.85 6.68 6.84
C MET A 32 -0.34 7.25 7.63
N ILE A 33 -1.14 6.36 8.18
CA ILE A 33 -2.25 6.70 9.07
C ILE A 33 -2.07 5.88 10.34
N ASP A 34 -2.07 6.55 11.48
CA ASP A 34 -2.03 5.89 12.79
C ASP A 34 -3.36 5.21 13.06
N GLY A 35 -3.31 3.96 13.51
CA GLY A 35 -4.51 3.16 13.80
C GLY A 35 -4.28 2.24 15.00
N THR A 36 -5.37 1.93 15.69
CA THR A 36 -5.37 1.04 16.87
C THR A 36 -6.61 0.16 16.85
N GLY A 37 -6.49 -1.11 17.20
CA GLY A 37 -7.61 -2.07 17.21
C GLY A 37 -7.44 -3.21 16.20
N ASP A 38 -8.47 -4.06 16.09
CA ASP A 38 -8.48 -5.18 15.14
C ASP A 38 -8.90 -4.70 13.75
N PRO A 39 -8.03 -4.85 12.72
CA PRO A 39 -8.28 -4.35 11.38
C PRO A 39 -9.51 -4.98 10.69
N ASN A 40 -9.99 -6.13 11.17
CA ASN A 40 -11.12 -6.84 10.57
C ASN A 40 -12.48 -6.45 11.17
N THR A 41 -12.49 -5.93 12.40
CA THR A 41 -13.72 -5.77 13.20
C THR A 41 -13.98 -4.33 13.63
N SER A 42 -12.95 -3.50 13.78
CA SER A 42 -13.10 -2.08 14.16
C SER A 42 -13.74 -1.27 13.01
N PRO A 43 -14.80 -0.50 13.29
CA PRO A 43 -15.35 0.47 12.34
C PRO A 43 -14.35 1.54 11.95
N GLU A 44 -13.49 1.99 12.88
CA GLU A 44 -12.49 3.02 12.63
C GLU A 44 -11.50 2.58 11.53
N TYR A 45 -11.10 1.31 11.52
CA TYR A 45 -10.26 0.77 10.44
C TYR A 45 -10.97 0.79 9.09
N LYS A 46 -12.26 0.45 9.02
CA LYS A 46 -13.02 0.42 7.75
C LYS A 46 -13.10 1.80 7.10
N ASP A 47 -13.29 2.84 7.91
CA ASP A 47 -13.33 4.20 7.40
C ASP A 47 -11.94 4.66 6.94
N ILE A 48 -10.87 4.34 7.68
CA ILE A 48 -9.49 4.63 7.26
C ILE A 48 -9.15 3.98 5.92
N TRP A 49 -9.57 2.73 5.68
CA TRP A 49 -9.35 2.05 4.40
C TRP A 49 -10.05 2.74 3.24
N LYS A 50 -11.28 3.24 3.43
CA LYS A 50 -11.99 4.03 2.40
C LYS A 50 -11.21 5.28 2.02
N TRP A 51 -10.74 6.04 3.01
CA TRP A 51 -9.93 7.24 2.77
C TRP A 51 -8.57 6.93 2.14
N THR A 52 -7.92 5.85 2.53
CA THR A 52 -6.63 5.41 1.95
C THR A 52 -6.78 5.04 0.47
N ALA A 53 -7.86 4.35 0.11
CA ALA A 53 -8.20 4.04 -1.27
C ALA A 53 -8.54 5.30 -2.10
N MET A 54 -9.04 6.38 -1.47
CA MET A 54 -9.27 7.66 -2.15
C MET A 54 -7.96 8.44 -2.39
N ILE A 55 -6.96 8.28 -1.52
CA ILE A 55 -5.64 8.93 -1.66
C ILE A 55 -4.77 8.21 -2.70
N MET A 56 -4.83 6.88 -2.76
CA MET A 56 -4.32 6.13 -3.92
C MET A 56 -5.34 6.14 -5.03
N GLN A 57 -5.29 7.17 -5.90
CA GLN A 57 -6.14 7.23 -7.09
C GLN A 57 -6.09 5.91 -7.88
N PRO A 58 -7.22 5.20 -8.02
CA PRO A 58 -7.34 4.14 -9.00
C PRO A 58 -7.19 4.75 -10.39
N GLU A 59 -6.44 4.11 -11.30
CA GLU A 59 -6.45 4.50 -12.71
C GLU A 59 -7.85 4.28 -13.35
N CYS A 60 -8.76 3.56 -12.67
CA CYS A 60 -10.19 3.51 -12.99
C CYS A 60 -11.04 3.29 -11.72
N VAL A 61 -12.03 4.16 -11.50
CA VAL A 61 -13.14 3.90 -10.56
C VAL A 61 -14.29 3.38 -11.41
N THR A 62 -14.63 2.10 -11.28
CA THR A 62 -15.84 1.52 -11.89
C THR A 62 -17.03 1.65 -10.93
N GLU A 63 -18.25 1.71 -11.47
CA GLU A 63 -19.49 1.84 -10.68
C GLU A 63 -19.69 0.74 -9.62
N GLU A 64 -18.99 -0.39 -9.73
CA GLU A 64 -19.02 -1.49 -8.76
C GLU A 64 -18.36 -1.16 -7.41
N LEU A 65 -17.63 -0.04 -7.31
CA LEU A 65 -17.01 0.40 -6.05
C LEU A 65 -17.89 1.37 -5.22
N PHE A 66 -19.11 1.68 -5.69
CA PHE A 66 -20.10 2.47 -4.96
C PHE A 66 -21.13 1.60 -4.23
#